data_AF-A0A0V8RXX4-F1
#
_entry.id   AF-A0A0V8RXX4-F1
#
_cell.length_a   1.000
_cell.length_b   1.000
_cell.length_c   1.000
_cell.angle_alpha   90.00
_cell.angle_beta   90.00
_cell.angle_gamma   90.00
#
_symmetry.space_group_name_H-M   'P 1'
#
loop_
_entity.id
_entity.type
_entity.pdbx_description
1 polymer ?
#
loop_
_entity_poly.entity_id
_entity_poly.type
_entity_poly.pdbx_seq_one_letter_code
_entity_poly.pdbx_strand_id
1 'polypeptide(L)'
;MSERGDASVEFLGILVVVVIPVLYIVLAIGQVSAGAMAVDAGAREAARILAEDPDRTADASHAVTLIVEDFGVNATPEVASTCENCQDGEGAVDVRVSVQVPLPFMPSWLGGVGVGVSSSARAPVREVVARE
;
A
#
# COMPACT_ATOMS: atom_id res chain seq x y z
N MET A 1 57.24 -8.47 6.41
CA MET A 1 55.92 -7.84 6.28
C MET A 1 55.06 -8.84 5.52
N SER A 2 53.99 -9.35 6.15
CA SER A 2 53.18 -10.46 5.63
C SER A 2 51.83 -9.93 5.11
N GLU A 3 51.83 -9.24 3.99
CA GLU A 3 50.63 -8.89 3.22
C GLU A 3 50.11 -10.10 2.40
N ARG A 4 49.72 -11.21 3.05
CA ARG A 4 49.11 -12.37 2.36
C ARG A 4 47.79 -12.88 2.94
N GLY A 5 47.30 -12.25 4.00
CA GLY A 5 45.96 -12.51 4.54
C GLY A 5 44.91 -11.49 4.11
N ASP A 6 45.32 -10.37 3.48
CA ASP A 6 44.49 -9.16 3.34
C ASP A 6 43.58 -9.18 2.11
N ALA A 7 44.04 -9.69 0.96
CA ALA A 7 43.25 -9.62 -0.28
C ALA A 7 41.92 -10.40 -0.23
N SER A 8 41.88 -11.56 0.43
CA SER A 8 40.65 -12.35 0.57
C SER A 8 39.68 -11.74 1.58
N VAL A 9 40.19 -11.19 2.69
CA VAL A 9 39.35 -10.55 3.73
C VAL A 9 38.88 -9.16 3.31
N GLU A 10 39.70 -8.40 2.57
CA GLU A 10 39.36 -7.12 1.96
C GLU A 10 38.26 -7.31 0.91
N PHE A 11 38.42 -8.29 0.01
CA PHE A 11 37.38 -8.62 -0.95
C PHE A 11 36.07 -9.02 -0.27
N LEU A 12 36.14 -9.86 0.76
CA LEU A 12 34.96 -10.24 1.54
C LEU A 12 34.33 -9.03 2.24
N GLY A 13 35.15 -8.13 2.81
CA GLY A 13 34.70 -6.90 3.44
C GLY A 13 33.94 -6.00 2.45
N ILE A 14 34.52 -5.76 1.27
CA ILE A 14 33.87 -4.99 0.19
C ILE A 14 32.57 -5.67 -0.25
N LEU A 15 32.59 -6.99 -0.44
CA LEU A 15 31.42 -7.76 -0.83
C LEU A 15 30.29 -7.61 0.20
N VAL A 16 30.59 -7.76 1.50
CA VAL A 16 29.60 -7.58 2.57
C VAL A 16 29.06 -6.15 2.60
N VAL A 17 29.95 -5.15 2.50
CA VAL A 17 29.59 -3.73 2.49
C VAL A 17 28.70 -3.37 1.31
N VAL A 18 28.83 -4.03 0.15
CA VAL A 18 27.98 -3.79 -1.02
C VAL A 18 26.71 -4.63 -1.00
N VAL A 19 26.81 -5.93 -0.68
CA VAL A 19 25.70 -6.87 -0.74
C VAL A 19 24.63 -6.54 0.31
N ILE A 20 25.02 -6.18 1.53
CA ILE A 20 24.04 -5.88 2.60
C ILE A 20 23.13 -4.69 2.20
N PRO A 21 23.65 -3.52 1.79
CA PRO A 21 22.80 -2.42 1.33
C PRO A 21 21.97 -2.76 0.09
N VAL A 22 22.52 -3.50 -0.87
CA VAL A 22 21.76 -3.91 -2.07
C VAL A 22 20.59 -4.80 -1.70
N LEU A 23 20.81 -5.81 -0.84
CA LEU A 23 19.74 -6.67 -0.35
C LEU A 23 18.68 -5.87 0.42
N TYR A 24 19.11 -4.93 1.25
CA TYR A 24 18.19 -4.04 1.95
C TYR A 24 17.30 -3.23 0.99
N ILE A 25 17.89 -2.64 -0.06
CA ILE A 25 17.15 -1.88 -1.06
C ILE A 25 16.13 -2.78 -1.78
N VAL A 26 16.53 -3.99 -2.17
CA VAL A 26 15.62 -4.95 -2.83
C VAL A 26 14.43 -5.29 -1.93
N LEU A 27 14.66 -5.55 -0.64
CA LEU A 27 13.59 -5.82 0.33
C LEU A 27 12.67 -4.61 0.53
N ALA A 28 13.25 -3.41 0.67
CA ALA A 28 12.50 -2.18 0.84
C ALA A 28 11.61 -1.88 -0.37
N ILE A 29 12.15 -2.00 -1.59
CA ILE A 29 11.38 -1.84 -2.84
C ILE A 29 10.28 -2.89 -2.91
N GLY A 30 10.54 -4.13 -2.52
CA GLY A 30 9.54 -5.20 -2.47
C GLY A 30 8.35 -4.85 -1.59
N GLN A 31 8.60 -4.36 -0.38
CA GLN A 31 7.53 -3.93 0.53
C GLN A 31 6.75 -2.72 0.01
N VAL A 32 7.44 -1.70 -0.53
CA VAL A 32 6.78 -0.52 -1.12
C VAL A 32 5.92 -0.90 -2.31
N SER A 33 6.42 -1.82 -3.15
CA SER A 33 5.69 -2.35 -4.30
C SER A 33 4.43 -3.10 -3.86
N ALA A 34 4.52 -3.92 -2.81
CA ALA A 34 3.37 -4.60 -2.23
C ALA A 34 2.33 -3.59 -1.70
N GLY A 35 2.78 -2.55 -0.99
CA GLY A 35 1.90 -1.46 -0.54
C GLY A 35 1.22 -0.72 -1.69
N ALA A 36 1.93 -0.42 -2.77
CA ALA A 36 1.37 0.25 -3.94
C ALA A 36 0.26 -0.60 -4.61
N MET A 37 0.47 -1.92 -4.73
CA MET A 37 -0.54 -2.84 -5.24
C MET A 37 -1.73 -2.98 -4.28
N ALA A 38 -1.47 -2.99 -2.97
CA ALA A 38 -2.50 -3.06 -1.94
C ALA A 38 -3.44 -1.85 -1.99
N VAL A 39 -2.89 -0.62 -2.07
CA VAL A 39 -3.72 0.59 -2.14
C VAL A 39 -4.47 0.71 -3.46
N ASP A 40 -3.94 0.20 -4.57
CA ASP A 40 -4.65 0.14 -5.86
C ASP A 40 -5.83 -0.85 -5.82
N ALA A 41 -5.60 -2.06 -5.29
CA ALA A 41 -6.65 -3.05 -5.09
C ALA A 41 -7.72 -2.54 -4.10
N GLY A 42 -7.28 -1.97 -2.98
CA GLY A 42 -8.14 -1.40 -1.95
C GLY A 42 -8.99 -0.24 -2.48
N ALA A 43 -8.41 0.68 -3.25
CA ALA A 43 -9.17 1.79 -3.83
C ALA A 43 -10.28 1.31 -4.76
N ARG A 44 -10.00 0.31 -5.61
CA ARG A 44 -10.99 -0.25 -6.53
C ARG A 44 -12.11 -0.98 -5.80
N GLU A 45 -11.78 -1.77 -4.77
CA GLU A 45 -12.80 -2.49 -4.00
C GLU A 45 -13.64 -1.55 -3.14
N ALA A 46 -13.02 -0.56 -2.50
CA ALA A 46 -13.75 0.47 -1.77
C ALA A 46 -14.66 1.31 -2.69
N ALA A 47 -14.17 1.69 -3.88
CA ALA A 47 -14.99 2.39 -4.87
C ALA A 47 -16.17 1.53 -5.34
N ARG A 48 -15.99 0.21 -5.48
CA ARG A 48 -17.07 -0.72 -5.82
C ARG A 48 -18.12 -0.80 -4.71
N ILE A 49 -17.70 -0.97 -3.46
CA ILE A 49 -18.62 -1.04 -2.29
C ILE A 49 -19.42 0.27 -2.18
N LEU A 50 -18.75 1.41 -2.29
CA LEU A 50 -19.40 2.72 -2.16
C LEU A 50 -20.23 3.12 -3.37
N ALA A 51 -19.96 2.54 -4.55
CA ALA A 51 -20.83 2.71 -5.72
C ALA A 51 -22.15 1.93 -5.61
N GLU A 52 -22.20 0.89 -4.76
CA GLU A 52 -23.45 0.18 -4.43
C GLU A 52 -24.24 0.95 -3.36
N ASP A 53 -23.56 1.43 -2.31
CA ASP A 53 -24.14 2.26 -1.26
C ASP A 53 -23.07 3.19 -0.66
N PRO A 54 -23.17 4.52 -0.90
CA PRO A 54 -22.21 5.51 -0.41
C PRO A 54 -22.08 5.57 1.12
N ASP A 55 -23.06 5.09 1.87
CA ASP A 55 -23.06 5.15 3.34
C ASP A 55 -22.27 3.98 3.97
N ARG A 56 -21.90 2.95 3.18
CA ARG A 56 -21.14 1.77 3.63
C ARG A 56 -19.64 2.02 3.81
N THR A 57 -19.28 3.19 4.33
CA THR A 57 -17.89 3.61 4.59
C THR A 57 -17.16 2.67 5.56
N ALA A 58 -17.85 2.15 6.57
CA ALA A 58 -17.30 1.17 7.51
C ALA A 58 -16.89 -0.13 6.79
N ASP A 59 -17.78 -0.67 5.93
CA ASP A 59 -17.49 -1.89 5.17
C ASP A 59 -16.34 -1.68 4.17
N ALA A 60 -16.33 -0.53 3.49
CA ALA A 60 -15.25 -0.17 2.57
C ALA A 60 -13.89 -0.08 3.28
N SER A 61 -13.83 0.59 4.44
CA SER A 61 -12.60 0.70 5.23
C SER A 61 -12.12 -0.65 5.79
N HIS A 62 -13.07 -1.52 6.19
CA HIS A 62 -12.76 -2.87 6.64
C HIS A 62 -12.19 -3.73 5.51
N ALA A 63 -12.80 -3.69 4.32
CA ALA A 63 -12.31 -4.41 3.14
C ALA A 63 -10.90 -3.96 2.75
N VAL A 64 -10.63 -2.64 2.76
CA VAL A 64 -9.28 -2.11 2.51
C VAL A 64 -8.28 -2.60 3.55
N THR A 65 -8.66 -2.64 4.82
CA THR A 65 -7.78 -3.15 5.89
C THR A 65 -7.39 -4.60 5.63
N LEU A 66 -8.35 -5.47 5.30
CA LEU A 66 -8.09 -6.87 4.96
C LEU A 66 -7.17 -6.99 3.73
N ILE A 67 -7.44 -6.21 2.68
CA ILE A 67 -6.59 -6.21 1.47
C ILE A 67 -5.15 -5.81 1.83
N VAL A 68 -4.95 -4.76 2.62
CA VAL A 68 -3.61 -4.30 3.03
C VAL A 68 -2.88 -5.35 3.86
N GLU A 69 -3.60 -6.05 4.76
CA GLU A 69 -3.07 -7.19 5.52
C GLU A 69 -2.70 -8.37 4.62
N ASP A 70 -3.50 -8.69 3.59
CA ASP A 70 -3.24 -9.77 2.63
C ASP A 70 -1.96 -9.53 1.81
N PHE A 71 -1.64 -8.27 1.53
CA PHE A 71 -0.37 -7.88 0.91
C PHE A 71 0.82 -7.88 1.88
N GLY A 72 0.60 -8.22 3.15
CA GLY A 72 1.63 -8.30 4.19
C GLY A 72 2.12 -6.93 4.68
N VAL A 73 1.34 -5.88 4.48
CA VAL A 73 1.70 -4.51 4.88
C VAL A 73 1.17 -4.26 6.29
N ASN A 74 2.07 -4.26 7.27
CA ASN A 74 1.75 -4.04 8.68
C ASN A 74 1.56 -2.54 9.00
N ALA A 75 0.53 -1.93 8.42
CA ALA A 75 0.20 -0.53 8.64
C ALA A 75 -1.31 -0.31 8.50
N THR A 76 -1.82 0.66 9.26
CA THR A 76 -3.24 1.04 9.18
C THR A 76 -3.46 1.89 7.92
N PRO A 77 -4.35 1.47 7.00
CA PRO A 77 -4.69 2.28 5.84
C PRO A 77 -5.65 3.42 6.20
N GLU A 78 -5.52 4.53 5.49
CA GLU A 78 -6.45 5.64 5.50
C GLU A 78 -7.30 5.59 4.23
N VAL A 79 -8.62 5.73 4.39
CA VAL A 79 -9.60 5.72 3.30
C VAL A 79 -10.35 7.04 3.30
N ALA A 80 -10.28 7.76 2.19
CA ALA A 80 -11.03 8.99 1.96
C ALA A 80 -11.92 8.82 0.74
N SER A 81 -13.22 9.09 0.88
CA SER A 81 -14.18 9.00 -0.21
C SER A 81 -14.89 10.33 -0.43
N THR A 82 -15.17 10.66 -1.69
CA THR A 82 -16.02 11.78 -2.08
C THR A 82 -17.05 11.30 -3.08
N CYS A 83 -18.28 11.80 -2.95
CA CYS A 83 -19.43 11.41 -3.74
C CYS A 83 -19.94 12.64 -4.48
N GLU A 84 -19.89 12.62 -5.81
CA GLU A 84 -20.46 13.68 -6.66
C GLU A 84 -21.80 13.20 -7.21
N ASN A 85 -22.88 13.96 -7.04
CA ASN A 85 -24.24 13.68 -7.55
C ASN A 85 -24.84 12.30 -7.20
N CYS A 86 -24.46 11.73 -6.06
CA CYS A 86 -24.92 10.39 -5.66
C CYS A 86 -26.41 10.30 -5.29
N GLN A 87 -27.09 11.44 -5.14
CA GLN A 87 -28.53 11.52 -4.86
C GLN A 87 -29.37 11.32 -6.12
N ASP A 88 -28.82 11.61 -7.30
CA ASP A 88 -29.55 11.60 -8.57
C ASP A 88 -29.32 10.32 -9.39
N GLY A 89 -28.61 9.33 -8.85
CA GLY A 89 -28.28 8.06 -9.55
C GLY A 89 -27.28 8.21 -10.71
N GLU A 90 -26.98 9.43 -11.15
CA GLU A 90 -25.98 9.76 -12.19
C GLU A 90 -24.59 10.11 -11.61
N GLY A 91 -24.42 9.91 -10.30
CA GLY A 91 -23.22 10.27 -9.56
C GLY A 91 -22.03 9.33 -9.75
N ALA A 92 -20.87 9.77 -9.28
CA ALA A 92 -19.66 8.96 -9.21
C ALA A 92 -18.98 9.10 -7.85
N VAL A 93 -18.51 7.98 -7.31
CA VAL A 93 -17.70 7.95 -6.09
C VAL A 93 -16.23 7.94 -6.48
N ASP A 94 -15.45 8.84 -5.90
CA ASP A 94 -13.98 8.83 -5.95
C ASP A 94 -13.45 8.42 -4.58
N VAL A 95 -12.64 7.37 -4.55
CA VAL A 95 -12.04 6.85 -3.32
C VAL A 95 -10.54 6.91 -3.44
N ARG A 96 -9.90 7.45 -2.41
CA ARG A 96 -8.46 7.48 -2.23
C ARG A 96 -8.08 6.63 -1.03
N VAL A 97 -7.13 5.73 -1.25
CA VAL A 97 -6.54 4.89 -0.20
C VAL A 97 -5.07 5.24 -0.07
N SER A 98 -4.60 5.43 1.15
CA SER A 98 -3.18 5.67 1.45
C SER A 98 -2.71 4.79 2.60
N VAL A 99 -1.45 4.36 2.53
CA VAL A 99 -0.81 3.64 3.62
C VAL A 99 0.65 4.05 3.76
N GLN A 100 1.15 4.03 5.00
CA GLN A 100 2.55 4.28 5.32
C GLN A 100 3.27 2.93 5.41
N VAL A 101 3.97 2.52 4.34
CA VAL A 101 4.65 1.21 4.30
C VAL A 101 5.86 1.22 5.23
N PRO A 102 5.92 0.34 6.26
CA PRO A 102 7.05 0.28 7.17
C PRO A 102 8.28 -0.27 6.43
N LEU A 103 9.47 0.27 6.73
CA LEU A 103 10.71 -0.22 6.13
C LEU A 103 11.24 -1.47 6.86
N PRO A 104 11.89 -2.41 6.14
CA PRO A 104 12.46 -3.60 6.75
C PRO A 104 13.48 -3.26 7.83
N PHE A 105 13.50 -4.02 8.93
CA PHE A 105 14.50 -3.89 10.00
C PHE A 105 14.56 -2.51 10.70
N MET A 106 13.62 -1.61 10.41
CA MET A 106 13.51 -0.33 11.11
C MET A 106 12.70 -0.53 12.41
N PRO A 107 13.28 -0.24 13.58
CA PRO A 107 12.57 -0.40 14.83
C PRO A 107 11.48 0.66 15.02
N SER A 108 10.36 0.26 15.62
CA SER A 108 9.17 1.10 15.82
C SER A 108 9.37 2.33 16.71
N TRP A 109 10.44 2.36 17.53
CA TRP A 109 10.75 3.48 18.43
C TRP A 109 11.42 4.68 17.72
N LEU A 110 11.84 4.54 16.46
CA LEU A 110 12.42 5.64 15.66
C LEU A 110 11.36 6.60 15.08
N GLY A 111 10.09 6.45 15.47
CA GLY A 111 8.96 7.06 14.77
C GLY A 111 8.64 6.26 13.50
N GLY A 112 7.44 6.42 12.96
CA GLY A 112 6.97 5.70 11.77
C GLY A 112 7.73 6.09 10.50
N VAL A 113 9.00 5.72 10.39
CA VAL A 113 9.79 5.89 9.19
C VAL A 113 9.29 4.88 8.17
N GLY A 114 8.55 5.38 7.18
CA GLY A 114 7.96 4.58 6.13
C GLY A 114 7.87 5.37 4.83
N VAL A 115 7.48 4.67 3.77
CA VAL A 115 7.23 5.27 2.45
C VAL A 115 5.73 5.36 2.26
N GLY A 116 5.24 6.57 1.98
CA GLY A 116 3.81 6.80 1.77
C GLY A 116 3.44 6.37 0.37
N VAL A 117 2.46 5.49 0.24
CA VAL A 117 1.89 5.10 -1.06
C VAL A 117 0.39 5.39 -1.04
N SER A 118 -0.13 5.85 -2.16
CA SER A 118 -1.55 6.18 -2.31
C SER A 118 -2.03 5.85 -3.71
N SER A 119 -3.28 5.40 -3.82
CA SER A 119 -3.98 5.25 -5.09
C SER A 119 -5.41 5.78 -4.98
N SER A 120 -6.02 6.10 -6.12
CA SER A 120 -7.41 6.51 -6.20
C SER A 120 -8.15 5.76 -7.30
N ALA A 121 -9.42 5.44 -7.04
CA ALA A 121 -10.30 4.82 -8.01
C ALA A 121 -11.66 5.52 -8.03
N ARG A 122 -12.27 5.58 -9.23
CA ARG A 122 -13.58 6.18 -9.43
C ARG A 122 -14.56 5.15 -9.99
N ALA A 123 -15.76 5.08 -9.43
CA ALA A 123 -16.82 4.19 -9.89
C ALA A 123 -18.15 4.95 -10.02
N PRO A 124 -18.92 4.74 -11.11
CA PRO A 124 -20.25 5.31 -11.24
C PRO A 124 -21.22 4.63 -10.27
N VAL A 125 -22.11 5.40 -9.65
CA VAL A 125 -23.20 4.87 -8.83
C VAL A 125 -24.14 4.09 -9.75
N ARG A 126 -24.41 2.83 -9.40
CA ARG A 126 -25.32 2.00 -10.21
C ARG A 126 -26.74 2.19 -9.71
N GLU A 127 -27.60 2.79 -10.54
CA GLU A 127 -29.03 2.60 -10.38
C GLU A 127 -29.34 1.13 -10.71
N VAL A 128 -29.85 0.38 -9.72
CA VAL A 128 -30.29 -1.00 -9.93
C VAL A 128 -31.51 -0.94 -10.84
N VAL A 129 -31.30 -1.09 -12.15
CA VAL A 129 -32.40 -1.26 -13.10
C VAL A 129 -33.12 -2.56 -12.74
N ALA A 130 -34.19 -2.44 -11.95
CA ALA A 130 -35.12 -3.52 -11.68
C ALA A 130 -35.70 -3.96 -13.02
N ARG A 131 -35.29 -5.14 -13.49
CA ARG A 131 -35.84 -5.76 -14.69
C ARG A 131 -37.05 -6.57 -14.23
N GLU A 132 -38.25 -6.03 -14.50
CA GLU A 132 -39.52 -6.78 -14.43
C GLU A 132 -39.61 -7.85 -15.53
#